data_AF-A0A2E6XNF3-F1
#
_entry.id   AF-A0A2E6XNF3-F1
#
_cell.length_a   1.000
_cell.length_b   1.000
_cell.length_c   1.000
_cell.angle_alpha   90.00
_cell.angle_beta   90.00
_cell.angle_gamma   90.00
#
_symmetry.space_group_name_H-M   'P 1'
#
loop_
_entity.id
_entity.type
_entity.pdbx_description
1 polymer ?
#
loop_
_entity_poly.entity_id
_entity_poly.type
_entity_poly.pdbx_seq_one_letter_code
_entity_poly.pdbx_strand_id
1 'polypeptide(L)'
;MEEPNIPDAGVSRKLKVTVYILTFATLLAFAVFITQLIKKYSAPKNQEINLIDARIFELNKTGERLQQFGYYEQAIDQYVAIWELNTTNPSSRSEAAFNAGKLYLKLDDCKNSLIWLFRAEAANPDASNKIKPLINNCAKKEQ
;
A
#
# COMPACT_ATOMS: atom_id res chain seq x y z
N MET A 1 0.43 -45.17 -56.06
CA MET A 1 0.50 -44.20 -54.95
C MET A 1 1.25 -43.00 -55.50
N GLU A 2 0.55 -41.93 -55.81
CA GLU A 2 1.19 -40.66 -56.18
C GLU A 2 1.35 -39.84 -54.90
N GLU A 3 2.58 -39.46 -54.59
CA GLU A 3 2.85 -38.49 -53.52
C GLU A 3 2.27 -37.12 -53.92
N PRO A 4 1.61 -36.40 -53.00
CA PRO A 4 1.10 -35.07 -53.31
C PRO A 4 2.28 -34.10 -53.49
N ASN A 5 2.49 -33.65 -54.73
CA ASN A 5 3.37 -32.54 -55.06
C ASN A 5 2.86 -31.26 -54.39
N ILE A 6 3.48 -30.87 -53.27
CA ILE A 6 3.28 -29.57 -52.65
C ILE A 6 4.02 -28.55 -53.53
N PRO A 7 3.33 -27.58 -54.16
CA PRO A 7 3.98 -26.63 -55.04
C PRO A 7 4.86 -25.67 -54.23
N ASP A 8 6.15 -25.61 -54.60
CA ASP A 8 7.18 -24.72 -54.02
C ASP A 8 7.03 -23.25 -54.48
N ALA A 9 5.84 -22.87 -54.95
CA ALA A 9 5.54 -21.55 -55.46
C ALA A 9 5.24 -20.58 -54.31
N GLY A 10 6.30 -20.22 -53.58
CA GLY A 10 6.25 -19.12 -52.62
C GLY A 10 5.81 -17.82 -53.30
N VAL A 11 4.95 -17.05 -52.62
CA VAL A 11 4.43 -15.75 -53.06
C VAL A 11 5.48 -14.82 -53.66
N SER A 12 5.08 -14.04 -54.68
CA SER A 12 5.99 -13.19 -55.47
C SER A 12 6.84 -12.27 -54.58
N ARG A 13 8.08 -12.01 -55.00
CA ARG A 13 9.04 -11.17 -54.26
C ARG A 13 8.45 -9.78 -53.93
N LYS A 14 7.65 -9.22 -54.84
CA LYS A 14 6.96 -7.94 -54.64
C LYS A 14 5.95 -8.01 -53.49
N LEU A 15 5.16 -9.08 -53.44
CA LEU A 15 4.19 -9.28 -52.37
C LEU A 15 4.86 -9.47 -51.01
N LYS A 16 5.96 -10.24 -50.95
CA LYS A 16 6.76 -10.41 -49.72
C LYS A 16 7.29 -9.07 -49.19
N VAL A 17 7.84 -8.23 -50.07
CA VAL A 17 8.34 -6.89 -49.70
C VAL A 17 7.20 -6.01 -49.15
N THR A 18 6.04 -6.00 -49.82
CA THR A 18 4.87 -5.25 -49.35
C THR A 18 4.41 -5.71 -47.96
N VAL A 19 4.35 -7.03 -47.73
CA VAL A 19 3.97 -7.58 -46.42
C VAL A 19 4.97 -7.16 -45.35
N TYR A 20 6.28 -7.25 -45.59
CA TYR A 20 7.28 -6.82 -44.61
C TYR A 20 7.19 -5.34 -44.26
N ILE A 21 6.95 -4.46 -45.24
CA ILE A 21 6.77 -3.02 -44.98
C ILE A 21 5.52 -2.78 -44.13
N LEU A 22 4.41 -3.46 -44.44
CA LEU A 22 3.17 -3.34 -43.68
C LEU A 22 3.31 -3.88 -42.25
N THR A 23 3.99 -5.00 -42.07
CA THR A 23 4.31 -5.56 -40.75
C THR A 23 5.19 -4.61 -39.94
N PHE A 24 6.20 -3.99 -40.58
CA PHE A 24 7.04 -3.01 -39.90
C PHE A 24 6.25 -1.76 -39.48
N ALA A 25 5.41 -1.23 -40.36
CA ALA A 25 4.56 -0.08 -40.07
C ALA A 25 3.57 -0.35 -38.93
N THR A 26 2.96 -1.54 -38.92
CA THR A 26 2.04 -1.95 -37.85
C THR A 26 2.76 -2.09 -36.51
N LEU A 27 3.95 -2.68 -36.47
CA LEU A 27 4.77 -2.76 -35.25
C LEU A 27 5.10 -1.37 -34.68
N LEU A 28 5.46 -0.40 -35.53
CA LEU A 28 5.70 0.98 -35.09
C LEU A 28 4.45 1.63 -34.51
N ALA A 29 3.29 1.42 -35.15
CA ALA A 29 2.02 1.92 -34.65
C ALA A 29 1.66 1.32 -33.28
N PHE A 30 1.89 0.02 -33.07
CA PHE A 30 1.69 -0.63 -31.77
C PHE A 30 2.66 -0.12 -30.71
N ALA A 31 3.93 0.14 -31.05
CA ALA A 31 4.89 0.73 -30.10
C ALA A 31 4.44 2.12 -29.63
N VAL A 32 3.97 2.98 -30.55
CA VAL A 32 3.42 4.30 -30.20
C VAL A 32 2.15 4.16 -29.36
N PHE A 33 1.26 3.24 -29.72
CA PHE A 33 0.05 2.97 -28.95
C PHE A 33 0.36 2.52 -27.52
N ILE A 34 1.27 1.56 -27.33
CA ILE A 34 1.67 1.06 -26.00
C ILE A 34 2.35 2.15 -25.17
N THR A 35 3.21 2.99 -25.76
CA THR A 35 3.83 4.10 -25.02
C THR A 35 2.82 5.16 -24.57
N GLN A 36 1.78 5.46 -25.38
CA GLN A 36 0.68 6.32 -24.95
C GLN A 36 -0.19 5.66 -23.88
N LEU A 37 -0.40 4.35 -23.98
CA LEU A 37 -1.17 3.58 -23.01
C LEU A 37 -0.51 3.63 -21.63
N ILE A 38 0.79 3.33 -21.54
CA ILE A 38 1.55 3.37 -20.27
C ILE A 38 1.47 4.77 -19.63
N LYS A 39 1.62 5.85 -20.40
CA LYS A 39 1.48 7.22 -19.89
C LYS A 39 0.10 7.52 -19.30
N LYS A 40 -0.97 6.87 -19.79
CA LYS A 40 -2.34 7.04 -19.31
C LYS A 40 -2.65 6.17 -18.09
N TYR A 41 -1.97 5.03 -17.95
CA TYR A 41 -2.16 4.07 -16.85
C TYR A 41 -1.24 4.30 -15.64
N SER A 42 -0.16 5.07 -15.77
CA SER A 42 0.54 5.60 -14.59
C SER A 42 -0.41 6.53 -13.85
N ALA A 43 -1.08 6.02 -12.82
CA ALA A 43 -1.91 6.83 -11.94
C ALA A 43 -1.07 8.03 -11.48
N PRO A 44 -1.54 9.28 -11.62
CA PRO A 44 -0.84 10.42 -11.07
C PRO A 44 -0.66 10.18 -9.56
N LYS A 45 0.57 10.34 -9.06
CA LYS A 45 0.95 10.20 -7.64
C LYS A 45 -0.05 10.84 -6.65
N ASN A 46 -0.72 11.91 -7.08
CA ASN A 46 -1.75 12.60 -6.30
C ASN A 46 -3.03 11.76 -6.08
N GLN A 47 -3.43 10.91 -7.03
CA GLN A 47 -4.56 9.99 -6.86
C GLN A 47 -4.25 8.89 -5.85
N GLU A 48 -3.03 8.33 -5.86
CA GLU A 48 -2.60 7.33 -4.88
C GLU A 48 -2.60 7.90 -3.45
N ILE A 49 -2.07 9.13 -3.28
CA ILE A 49 -2.08 9.83 -1.98
C ILE A 49 -3.51 10.03 -1.47
N ASN A 50 -4.43 10.50 -2.34
CA ASN A 50 -5.83 10.71 -1.95
C ASN A 50 -6.53 9.41 -1.53
N LEU A 51 -6.23 8.29 -2.19
CA LEU A 51 -6.79 6.97 -1.84
C LEU A 51 -6.24 6.48 -0.49
N ILE A 52 -4.95 6.70 -0.22
CA ILE A 52 -4.33 6.39 1.08
C ILE A 52 -4.96 7.23 2.19
N ASP A 53 -5.15 8.53 1.99
CA ASP A 53 -5.77 9.42 2.97
C ASP A 53 -7.22 9.00 3.27
N ALA A 54 -8.00 8.68 2.23
CA ALA A 54 -9.36 8.16 2.40
C ALA A 54 -9.37 6.84 3.19
N ARG A 55 -8.43 5.93 2.90
CA ARG A 55 -8.32 4.65 3.59
C ARG A 55 -7.94 4.83 5.06
N ILE A 56 -6.99 5.72 5.36
CA ILE A 56 -6.59 6.04 6.73
C ILE A 56 -7.78 6.62 7.50
N PHE A 57 -8.57 7.49 6.87
CA PHE A 57 -9.78 8.04 7.47
C PHE A 57 -10.79 6.95 7.84
N GLU A 58 -11.08 6.02 6.93
CA GLU A 58 -11.97 4.88 7.20
C GLU A 58 -11.48 4.02 8.36
N LEU A 59 -10.20 3.62 8.34
CA LEU A 59 -9.59 2.81 9.38
C LEU A 59 -9.69 3.51 10.74
N ASN A 60 -9.42 4.81 10.78
CA ASN A 60 -9.47 5.57 12.03
C ASN A 60 -10.89 5.62 12.59
N LYS A 61 -11.89 5.90 11.74
CA LYS A 61 -13.31 5.94 12.14
C LYS A 61 -13.81 4.58 12.63
N THR A 62 -13.45 3.50 11.94
CA THR A 62 -13.77 2.14 12.38
C THR A 62 -13.09 1.82 13.71
N GLY A 63 -11.81 2.15 13.88
CA GLY A 63 -11.08 1.98 15.13
C GLY A 63 -11.74 2.72 16.29
N GLU A 64 -12.08 4.00 16.12
CA GLU A 64 -12.82 4.80 17.11
C GLU A 64 -14.14 4.13 17.51
N ARG A 65 -14.91 3.63 16.53
CA ARG A 65 -16.21 3.00 16.78
C ARG A 65 -16.05 1.67 17.51
N LEU A 66 -15.09 0.84 17.13
CA LEU A 66 -14.77 -0.43 17.80
C LEU A 66 -14.39 -0.20 19.26
N GLN A 67 -13.58 0.83 19.55
CA GLN A 67 -13.25 1.22 20.92
C GLN A 67 -14.47 1.57 21.77
N GLN A 68 -15.45 2.27 21.19
CA GLN A 68 -16.68 2.64 21.89
C GLN A 68 -17.51 1.42 22.30
N PHE A 69 -17.42 0.32 21.54
CA PHE A 69 -18.10 -0.93 21.84
C PHE A 69 -17.25 -1.93 22.65
N GLY A 70 -16.02 -1.58 23.01
CA GLY A 70 -15.13 -2.46 23.78
C GLY A 70 -14.38 -3.50 22.94
N TYR A 71 -14.47 -3.44 21.61
CA TYR A 71 -13.74 -4.33 20.69
C TYR A 71 -12.29 -3.86 20.50
N TYR A 72 -11.50 -3.95 21.58
CA TYR A 72 -10.17 -3.34 21.63
C TYR A 72 -9.15 -4.02 20.72
N GLU A 73 -9.18 -5.35 20.59
CA GLU A 73 -8.29 -6.09 19.68
C GLU A 73 -8.54 -5.69 18.22
N GLN A 74 -9.81 -5.67 17.81
CA GLN A 74 -10.20 -5.26 16.45
C GLN A 74 -9.86 -3.78 16.19
N ALA A 75 -9.98 -2.93 17.21
CA ALA A 75 -9.57 -1.53 17.10
C ALA A 75 -8.06 -1.40 16.93
N ILE A 76 -7.26 -2.22 17.65
CA ILE A 76 -5.81 -2.28 17.47
C ILE A 76 -5.48 -2.62 16.02
N ASP A 77 -6.12 -3.63 15.43
CA ASP A 77 -5.88 -4.02 14.02
C ASP A 77 -6.05 -2.83 13.06
N GLN A 78 -7.05 -1.97 13.30
CA GLN A 78 -7.25 -0.77 12.48
C GLN A 78 -6.07 0.22 12.62
N TYR A 79 -5.59 0.44 13.84
CA TYR A 79 -4.46 1.35 14.08
C TYR A 79 -3.13 0.79 13.57
N VAL A 80 -2.93 -0.52 13.63
CA VAL A 80 -1.79 -1.19 13.00
C VAL A 80 -1.81 -0.94 11.49
N ALA A 81 -2.96 -1.13 10.84
CA ALA A 81 -3.09 -0.88 9.41
C ALA A 81 -2.80 0.59 9.03
N ILE A 82 -3.22 1.57 9.84
CA ILE A 82 -2.86 2.98 9.61
C ILE A 82 -1.35 3.19 9.73
N TRP A 83 -0.72 2.60 10.75
CA TRP A 83 0.73 2.72 10.98
C TRP A 83 1.55 2.12 9.83
N GLU A 84 1.07 1.05 9.20
CA GLU A 84 1.69 0.40 8.05
C GLU A 84 1.50 1.20 6.76
N LEU A 85 0.30 1.73 6.53
CA LEU A 85 -0.03 2.50 5.32
C LEU A 85 0.65 3.88 5.31
N ASN A 86 0.73 4.54 6.46
CA ASN A 86 1.16 5.94 6.51
C ASN A 86 2.67 6.10 6.69
N THR A 87 3.45 5.70 5.68
CA THR A 87 4.91 5.76 5.73
C THR A 87 5.49 7.17 5.56
N THR A 88 4.71 8.13 5.06
CA THR A 88 5.18 9.47 4.69
C THR A 88 4.77 10.57 5.68
N ASN A 89 3.82 10.31 6.58
CA ASN A 89 3.40 11.26 7.63
C ASN A 89 3.75 10.71 9.04
N PRO A 90 4.91 11.09 9.60
CA PRO A 90 5.36 10.61 10.91
C PRO A 90 4.39 10.93 12.05
N SER A 91 3.66 12.05 11.97
CA SER A 91 2.70 12.46 12.99
C SER A 91 1.50 11.50 13.06
N SER A 92 0.88 11.22 11.91
CA SER A 92 -0.23 10.26 11.83
C SER A 92 0.22 8.85 12.21
N ARG A 93 1.43 8.47 11.80
CA ARG A 93 2.03 7.18 12.16
C ARG A 93 2.26 7.06 13.67
N SER A 94 2.74 8.13 14.30
CA SER A 94 2.88 8.21 15.76
C SER A 94 1.54 8.11 16.47
N GLU A 95 0.51 8.82 15.99
CA GLU A 95 -0.83 8.78 16.57
C GLU A 95 -1.46 7.38 16.50
N ALA A 96 -1.32 6.70 15.37
CA ALA A 96 -1.80 5.33 15.21
C ALA A 96 -1.11 4.36 16.20
N ALA A 97 0.22 4.42 16.29
CA ALA A 97 0.97 3.62 17.26
C ALA A 97 0.59 3.95 18.71
N PHE A 98 0.37 5.23 19.03
CA PHE A 98 -0.05 5.67 20.34
C PHE A 98 -1.43 5.12 20.72
N ASN A 99 -2.38 5.14 19.78
CA ASN A 99 -3.72 4.58 19.99
C ASN A 99 -3.68 3.06 20.18
N ALA A 100 -2.88 2.33 19.39
CA ALA A 100 -2.66 0.91 19.60
C ALA A 100 -2.07 0.63 20.99
N GLY A 101 -1.02 1.35 21.40
CA GLY A 101 -0.40 1.19 22.71
C GLY A 101 -1.38 1.43 23.87
N LYS A 102 -2.20 2.47 23.78
CA LYS A 102 -3.27 2.73 24.76
C LYS A 102 -4.29 1.60 24.86
N LEU A 103 -4.59 0.92 23.76
CA LEU A 103 -5.55 -0.18 23.77
C LEU A 103 -4.95 -1.44 24.39
N TYR A 104 -3.68 -1.73 24.13
CA TYR A 104 -2.97 -2.79 24.85
C TYR A 104 -2.93 -2.54 26.36
N LEU A 105 -2.79 -1.29 26.81
CA LEU A 105 -2.92 -0.96 28.24
C LEU A 105 -4.30 -1.31 28.81
N LYS A 106 -5.38 -1.09 28.04
CA LYS A 106 -6.74 -1.44 28.48
C LYS A 106 -6.95 -2.96 28.55
N LEU A 107 -6.15 -3.73 27.82
CA LEU A 107 -6.11 -5.19 27.86
C LEU A 107 -5.12 -5.72 28.90
N ASP A 108 -4.53 -4.84 29.73
CA ASP A 108 -3.45 -5.15 30.68
C ASP A 108 -2.21 -5.81 30.03
N ASP A 109 -2.03 -5.63 28.72
CA ASP A 109 -0.89 -6.13 27.97
C ASP A 109 0.22 -5.07 27.92
N CYS A 110 1.00 -4.99 29.00
CA CYS A 110 2.07 -4.00 29.10
C CYS A 110 3.21 -4.24 28.11
N LYS A 111 3.52 -5.50 27.78
CA LYS A 111 4.56 -5.86 26.82
C LYS A 111 4.25 -5.27 25.43
N ASN A 112 3.06 -5.54 24.90
CA ASN A 112 2.69 -5.03 23.58
C ASN A 112 2.44 -3.52 23.63
N SER A 113 1.88 -2.99 24.71
CA SER A 113 1.75 -1.55 24.92
C SER A 113 3.09 -0.83 24.77
N LEU A 114 4.13 -1.27 25.49
CA LEU A 114 5.45 -0.65 25.42
C LEU A 114 6.03 -0.65 24.00
N ILE A 115 5.91 -1.77 23.28
CA ILE A 115 6.35 -1.86 21.87
C ILE A 115 5.69 -0.75 21.02
N TRP A 116 4.38 -0.57 21.16
CA TRP A 116 3.64 0.41 20.39
C TRP A 116 3.87 1.86 20.84
N LEU A 117 4.02 2.09 22.15
CA LEU A 117 4.35 3.42 22.69
C LEU A 117 5.76 3.87 22.29
N PHE A 118 6.75 2.97 22.25
CA PHE A 118 8.09 3.31 21.73
C PHE A 118 8.06 3.61 20.25
N ARG A 119 7.27 2.88 19.44
CA ARG A 119 7.06 3.22 18.02
C ARG A 119 6.45 4.62 17.86
N ALA A 120 5.50 4.98 18.72
CA ALA A 120 4.88 6.30 18.70
C ALA A 120 5.89 7.40 19.02
N GLU A 121 6.72 7.22 20.06
CA GLU A 121 7.76 8.18 20.44
C GLU A 121 8.84 8.30 19.36
N ALA A 122 9.27 7.19 18.76
CA ALA A 122 10.25 7.19 17.69
C ALA A 122 9.74 7.91 16.42
N ALA A 123 8.44 7.78 16.10
CA ALA A 123 7.84 8.44 14.94
C ALA A 123 7.57 9.94 15.17
N ASN A 124 7.33 10.37 16.41
CA ASN A 124 7.14 11.77 16.77
C ASN A 124 7.68 12.06 18.19
N PRO A 125 8.95 12.46 18.32
CA PRO A 125 9.56 12.76 19.62
C PRO A 125 8.85 13.87 20.41
N ASP A 126 8.18 14.81 19.72
CA ASP A 126 7.47 15.91 20.38
C ASP A 126 6.24 15.42 21.16
N ALA A 127 5.73 14.22 20.84
CA ALA A 127 4.65 13.59 21.58
C ALA A 127 5.11 12.94 22.90
N SER A 128 6.42 12.91 23.20
CA SER A 128 7.01 12.20 24.36
C SER A 128 6.35 12.56 25.70
N ASN A 129 5.94 13.82 25.90
CA ASN A 129 5.25 14.25 27.13
C ASN A 129 3.93 13.51 27.37
N LYS A 130 3.22 13.10 26.32
CA LYS A 130 1.98 12.31 26.40
C LYS A 130 2.25 10.81 26.57
N ILE A 131 3.38 10.33 26.06
CA ILE A 131 3.71 8.90 25.97
C ILE A 131 4.43 8.41 27.24
N LYS A 132 5.39 9.17 27.77
CA LYS A 132 6.21 8.82 28.94
C LYS A 132 5.40 8.37 30.16
N PRO A 133 4.29 9.03 30.55
CA PRO A 133 3.50 8.58 31.69
C PRO A 133 2.95 7.15 31.52
N LEU A 134 2.57 6.79 30.29
CA LEU A 134 2.04 5.46 29.97
C LEU A 134 3.14 4.40 30.00
N ILE A 135 4.32 4.72 29.46
CA ILE A 135 5.51 3.85 29.52
C ILE A 135 5.88 3.57 30.97
N ASN A 136 5.98 4.63 31.79
CA ASN A 136 6.35 4.52 33.19
C ASN A 136 5.33 3.70 34.00
N ASN A 137 4.04 3.78 33.65
CA ASN A 137 3.00 2.97 34.29
C ASN A 137 3.24 1.47 34.07
N CYS A 138 3.59 1.07 32.84
CA CYS A 138 3.92 -0.33 32.57
C CYS A 138 5.24 -0.78 33.18
N ALA A 139 6.28 0.06 33.13
CA ALA A 139 7.58 -0.28 33.71
C ALA A 139 7.50 -0.58 35.23
N LYS A 140 6.53 0.02 35.94
CA LYS A 140 6.27 -0.27 37.36
C LYS A 140 5.53 -1.59 37.61
N LYS A 141 4.77 -2.09 36.65
CA LYS A 141 4.01 -3.35 36.77
C LYS A 141 4.88 -4.59 36.54
N GLU A 142 6.02 -4.42 35.88
CA GLU A 142 6.98 -5.49 35.54
C GLU A 142 8.11 -5.63 36.58
N GLN A 143 8.09 -4.82 37.65
CA GLN A 143 9.00 -4.90 38.82
C GLN A 143 8.33 -5.60 39.99
#